data_AF-A0A100Y7N8-F1
#
_entry.id   AF-A0A100Y7N8-F1
#
_cell.length_a   1.000
_cell.length_b   1.000
_cell.length_c   1.000
_cell.angle_alpha   90.00
_cell.angle_beta   90.00
_cell.angle_gamma   90.00
#
_symmetry.space_group_name_H-M   'P 1'
#
loop_
_entity.id
_entity.type
_entity.pdbx_description
1 polymer ?
#
loop_
_entity_poly.entity_id
_entity_poly.type
_entity_poly.pdbx_seq_one_letter_code
_entity_poly.pdbx_strand_id
1 'polypeptide(L)'
;MTHQTDDPGHGPEQRAERTSGAVALDDPEPRPLPESAARELFAERAPLGLVRVFSASVPLVLDGETVEDEERMHADLAGPLHLTPLGSGDEVVLAGFTDRAAMLAEARRATADGPPREGPDGARGSFERVCTSNPDSLPDRVCFFEDAGEQGDVKCLGAGLGYPNLSRVHRGFLSTQNWNDVISSLSWCRFDVSLFDAFDWQGNEFFARKGCTTPDLNRFGWGDRAASIANWGN
;
A
#
# COMPACT_ATOMS: atom_id res chain seq x y z
N MET A 1 -23.16 -67.02 -53.26
CA MET A 1 -22.88 -66.89 -51.82
C MET A 1 -21.41 -66.49 -51.72
N THR A 2 -21.02 -65.21 -51.87
CA THR A 2 -21.04 -64.14 -50.84
C THR A 2 -20.56 -64.68 -49.49
N HIS A 3 -19.44 -64.23 -48.92
CA HIS A 3 -19.15 -62.84 -48.59
C HIS A 3 -17.65 -62.48 -48.63
N GLN A 4 -17.44 -61.30 -49.20
CA GLN A 4 -16.32 -60.38 -49.02
C GLN A 4 -16.53 -59.60 -47.71
N THR A 5 -15.47 -59.36 -46.95
CA THR A 5 -15.42 -58.29 -45.95
C THR A 5 -14.06 -57.61 -46.03
N ASP A 6 -14.13 -56.38 -46.53
CA ASP A 6 -13.13 -55.33 -46.48
C ASP A 6 -12.94 -54.78 -45.05
N ASP A 7 -11.73 -54.27 -44.81
CA ASP A 7 -11.19 -53.22 -43.89
C ASP A 7 -12.12 -52.56 -42.81
N PRO A 8 -11.61 -52.03 -41.67
CA PRO A 8 -10.67 -50.89 -41.69
C PRO A 8 -9.62 -50.78 -40.55
N GLY A 9 -8.46 -50.23 -40.91
CA GLY A 9 -8.07 -48.90 -40.40
C GLY A 9 -7.47 -48.80 -38.99
N HIS A 10 -6.14 -48.70 -38.94
CA HIS A 10 -5.42 -48.00 -37.87
C HIS A 10 -5.86 -46.53 -37.81
N GLY A 11 -6.59 -46.14 -36.77
CA GLY A 11 -6.76 -44.74 -36.37
C GLY A 11 -5.70 -44.36 -35.34
N PRO A 12 -4.97 -43.24 -35.51
CA PRO A 12 -4.05 -42.77 -34.48
C PRO A 12 -4.86 -42.22 -33.30
N GLU A 13 -4.43 -42.59 -32.09
CA GLU A 13 -4.89 -42.03 -30.83
C GLU A 13 -4.80 -40.50 -30.85
N GLN A 14 -5.94 -39.82 -31.03
CA GLN A 14 -6.05 -38.41 -30.65
C GLN A 14 -6.12 -38.35 -29.12
N ARG A 15 -4.92 -38.37 -28.50
CA ARG A 15 -4.73 -37.85 -27.17
C ARG A 15 -5.06 -36.37 -27.25
N ALA A 16 -6.29 -36.02 -26.89
CA ALA A 16 -6.70 -34.64 -26.72
C ALA A 16 -5.79 -34.03 -25.65
N GLU A 17 -4.76 -33.33 -26.10
CA GLU A 17 -4.05 -32.34 -25.32
C GLU A 17 -5.11 -31.32 -24.89
N ARG A 18 -5.60 -31.49 -23.66
CA ARG A 18 -6.20 -30.39 -22.94
C ARG A 18 -5.08 -29.40 -22.68
N THR A 19 -4.83 -28.52 -23.65
CA THR A 19 -4.31 -27.20 -23.38
C THR A 19 -5.27 -26.56 -22.40
N SER A 20 -4.97 -26.73 -21.11
CA SER A 20 -5.47 -25.87 -20.06
C SER A 20 -4.93 -24.48 -20.36
N GLY A 21 -5.64 -23.74 -21.21
CA GLY A 21 -5.47 -22.32 -21.33
C GLY A 21 -5.81 -21.73 -19.97
N ALA A 22 -4.78 -21.46 -19.17
CA ALA A 22 -4.91 -20.53 -18.07
C ALA A 22 -5.38 -19.23 -18.72
N VAL A 23 -6.66 -18.89 -18.53
CA VAL A 23 -7.16 -17.56 -18.84
C VAL A 23 -6.39 -16.65 -17.90
N ALA A 24 -5.41 -15.91 -18.44
CA ALA A 24 -4.79 -14.82 -17.71
C ALA A 24 -5.95 -13.88 -17.34
N LEU A 25 -6.26 -13.79 -16.05
CA LEU A 25 -7.18 -12.77 -15.57
C LEU A 25 -6.43 -11.46 -15.70
N ASP A 26 -6.87 -10.61 -16.63
CA ASP A 26 -6.29 -9.28 -16.78
C ASP A 26 -6.53 -8.52 -15.47
N ASP A 27 -5.46 -8.09 -14.83
CA ASP A 27 -5.53 -7.18 -13.70
C ASP A 27 -6.25 -5.91 -14.12
N PRO A 28 -7.12 -5.33 -13.27
CA PRO A 28 -7.63 -4.00 -13.55
C PRO A 28 -6.44 -3.04 -13.63
N GLU A 29 -6.40 -2.18 -14.63
CA GLU A 29 -5.41 -1.11 -14.71
C GLU A 29 -5.60 -0.11 -13.55
N PRO A 30 -4.51 0.48 -13.03
CA PRO A 30 -4.63 1.52 -12.03
C PRO A 30 -5.33 2.74 -12.65
N ARG A 31 -6.12 3.44 -11.85
CA ARG A 31 -6.90 4.59 -12.30
C ARG A 31 -6.11 5.88 -12.11
N PRO A 32 -6.22 6.85 -13.04
CA PRO A 32 -5.79 8.22 -12.77
C PRO A 32 -6.45 8.75 -11.51
N LEU A 33 -5.66 9.37 -10.65
CA LEU A 33 -6.17 10.15 -9.54
C LEU A 33 -6.75 11.45 -10.11
N PRO A 34 -7.98 11.86 -9.73
CA PRO A 34 -8.50 13.16 -10.11
C PRO A 34 -7.49 14.29 -9.80
N GLU A 35 -7.37 15.31 -10.65
CA GLU A 35 -6.46 16.45 -10.38
C GLU A 35 -6.77 17.16 -9.05
N SER A 36 -8.04 17.10 -8.64
CA SER A 36 -8.57 17.60 -7.38
C SER A 36 -8.55 16.57 -6.25
N ALA A 37 -8.12 15.33 -6.49
CA ALA A 37 -8.31 14.18 -5.60
C ALA A 37 -7.79 14.40 -4.19
N ALA A 38 -6.65 15.07 -4.04
CA ALA A 38 -6.09 15.38 -2.72
C ALA A 38 -6.99 16.28 -1.86
N ARG A 39 -7.84 17.11 -2.49
CA ARG A 39 -8.83 17.98 -1.84
C ARG A 39 -10.24 17.38 -1.84
N GLU A 40 -10.69 16.82 -2.96
CA GLU A 40 -12.10 16.43 -3.19
C GLU A 40 -12.44 15.02 -2.71
N LEU A 41 -11.49 14.06 -2.69
CA LEU A 41 -11.79 12.70 -2.19
C LEU A 41 -12.21 12.69 -0.72
N PHE A 42 -11.83 13.73 0.03
CA PHE A 42 -11.95 13.78 1.49
C PHE A 42 -12.84 14.92 2.01
N ALA A 43 -13.24 15.88 1.18
CA ALA A 43 -14.00 17.05 1.64
C ALA A 43 -15.48 16.77 1.97
N GLU A 44 -16.09 15.71 1.41
CA GLU A 44 -17.56 15.55 1.46
C GLU A 44 -18.08 14.11 1.60
N ARG A 45 -17.21 13.12 1.83
CA ARG A 45 -17.66 11.72 1.97
C ARG A 45 -17.95 11.39 3.42
N ALA A 46 -19.21 11.07 3.71
CA ALA A 46 -19.55 10.37 4.95
C ALA A 46 -18.71 9.08 5.01
N PRO A 47 -18.06 8.77 6.15
CA PRO A 47 -17.28 7.54 6.28
C PRO A 47 -18.17 6.36 5.91
N LEU A 48 -17.77 5.56 4.92
CA LEU A 48 -18.46 4.30 4.63
C LEU A 48 -18.11 3.27 5.71
N GLY A 49 -18.72 3.44 6.88
CA GLY A 49 -19.27 2.37 7.71
C GLY A 49 -18.32 1.41 8.46
N LEU A 50 -17.01 1.43 8.27
CA LEU A 50 -16.12 0.64 9.14
C LEU A 50 -14.75 1.31 9.27
N VAL A 51 -14.51 1.93 10.43
CA VAL A 51 -13.17 2.27 10.89
C VAL A 51 -12.54 0.99 11.44
N ARG A 52 -11.46 0.49 10.84
CA ARG A 52 -10.78 -0.70 11.38
C ARG A 52 -9.86 -0.29 12.53
N VAL A 53 -9.95 -0.99 13.65
CA VAL A 53 -9.08 -0.81 14.83
C VAL A 53 -7.65 -1.30 14.55
N PHE A 54 -6.65 -0.48 14.82
CA PHE A 54 -5.23 -0.87 14.76
C PHE A 54 -4.59 -0.80 16.14
N SER A 55 -3.43 -1.45 16.26
CA SER A 55 -2.53 -1.28 17.39
C SER A 55 -1.12 -1.01 16.86
N ALA A 56 -0.53 0.12 17.25
CA ALA A 56 0.84 0.46 16.88
C ALA A 56 1.85 -0.15 17.86
N SER A 57 3.01 -0.57 17.37
CA SER A 57 4.13 -1.02 18.22
C SER A 57 5.06 0.14 18.61
N VAL A 58 4.74 1.35 18.17
CA VAL A 58 5.47 2.60 18.43
C VAL A 58 4.52 3.59 19.11
N PRO A 59 5.03 4.59 19.85
CA PRO A 59 4.16 5.58 20.49
C PRO A 59 3.22 6.25 19.47
N LEU A 60 1.94 6.33 19.84
CA LEU A 60 0.90 6.99 19.06
C LEU A 60 0.58 8.36 19.67
N VAL A 61 0.54 9.38 18.83
CA VAL A 61 0.13 10.74 19.20
C VAL A 61 -1.07 11.10 18.34
N LEU A 62 -2.21 11.41 18.94
CA LEU A 62 -3.44 11.83 18.25
C LEU A 62 -3.64 13.34 18.40
N ASP A 63 -3.66 14.07 17.29
CA ASP A 63 -3.88 15.53 17.26
C ASP A 63 -2.95 16.32 18.21
N GLY A 64 -1.75 15.79 18.47
CA GLY A 64 -0.74 16.37 19.35
C GLY A 64 -0.72 15.85 20.79
N GLU A 65 -1.68 14.98 21.17
CA GLU A 65 -1.75 14.37 22.50
C GLU A 65 -1.31 12.89 22.47
N THR A 66 -0.49 12.46 23.43
CA THR A 66 -0.08 11.05 23.54
C THR A 66 -1.29 10.16 23.81
N VAL A 67 -1.38 9.05 23.08
CA VAL A 67 -2.41 8.03 23.28
C VAL A 67 -1.89 6.98 24.25
N GLU A 68 -2.53 6.89 25.42
CA GLU A 68 -2.20 5.90 26.47
C GLU A 68 -3.01 4.59 26.33
N ASP A 69 -4.16 4.67 25.66
CA ASP A 69 -5.10 3.55 25.47
C ASP A 69 -5.70 3.63 24.07
N GLU A 70 -5.15 2.82 23.16
CA GLU A 70 -5.60 2.77 21.76
C GLU A 70 -7.03 2.21 21.65
N GLU A 71 -7.43 1.25 22.48
CA GLU A 71 -8.78 0.66 22.45
C GLU A 71 -9.82 1.73 22.78
N ARG A 72 -9.58 2.51 23.83
CA ARG A 72 -10.44 3.63 24.20
C ARG A 72 -10.45 4.72 23.12
N MET A 73 -9.29 5.06 22.55
CA MET A 73 -9.21 6.02 21.45
C MET A 73 -10.10 5.61 20.29
N HIS A 74 -10.03 4.35 19.86
CA HIS A 74 -10.87 3.83 18.76
C HIS A 74 -12.37 3.79 19.11
N ALA A 75 -12.72 3.57 20.38
CA ALA A 75 -14.11 3.60 20.83
C ALA A 75 -14.70 5.01 20.87
N ASP A 76 -13.89 6.02 21.20
CA ASP A 76 -14.31 7.42 21.37
C ASP A 76 -14.37 8.18 20.02
N LEU A 77 -13.64 7.71 19.00
CA LEU A 77 -13.58 8.36 17.68
C LEU A 77 -14.66 7.88 16.71
N ALA A 78 -15.38 8.82 16.10
CA ALA A 78 -16.48 8.53 15.17
C ALA A 78 -16.09 8.52 13.69
N GLY A 79 -14.79 8.64 13.35
CA GLY A 79 -14.33 8.85 11.98
C GLY A 79 -12.96 8.24 11.68
N PRO A 80 -12.55 8.29 10.40
CA PRO A 80 -11.24 7.79 9.99
C PRO A 80 -10.11 8.63 10.58
N LEU A 81 -8.99 7.98 10.83
CA LEU A 81 -7.73 8.62 11.20
C LEU A 81 -6.80 8.74 10.01
N HIS A 82 -6.09 9.86 9.97
CA HIS A 82 -5.01 10.12 9.02
C HIS A 82 -3.68 9.97 9.75
N LEU A 83 -2.89 8.99 9.36
CA LEU A 83 -1.70 8.53 10.07
C LEU A 83 -0.46 8.85 9.25
N THR A 84 0.60 9.35 9.88
CA THR A 84 1.91 9.49 9.23
C THR A 84 3.01 9.18 10.25
N PRO A 85 4.06 8.42 9.87
CA PRO A 85 5.22 8.25 10.72
C PRO A 85 6.03 9.56 10.77
N LEU A 86 6.39 9.97 11.98
CA LEU A 86 7.27 11.10 12.27
C LEU A 86 8.51 10.62 13.04
N GLY A 87 9.64 11.32 12.89
CA GLY A 87 10.92 10.90 13.47
C GLY A 87 11.69 9.87 12.63
N SER A 88 12.72 9.28 13.21
CA SER A 88 13.61 8.29 12.58
C SER A 88 14.17 7.30 13.60
N GLY A 89 14.50 6.08 13.16
CA GLY A 89 15.11 5.07 14.01
C GLY A 89 14.21 4.67 15.19
N ASP A 90 14.76 4.76 16.40
CA ASP A 90 14.06 4.42 17.65
C ASP A 90 13.19 5.57 18.20
N GLU A 91 13.31 6.78 17.64
CA GLU A 91 12.48 7.94 18.00
C GLU A 91 11.25 8.08 17.11
N VAL A 92 10.96 7.06 16.28
CA VAL A 92 9.80 7.09 15.40
C VAL A 92 8.50 7.02 16.22
N VAL A 93 7.57 7.91 15.90
CA VAL A 93 6.22 7.93 16.46
C VAL A 93 5.21 7.82 15.32
N LEU A 94 4.07 7.21 15.59
CA LEU A 94 2.92 7.28 14.70
C LEU A 94 2.10 8.52 15.08
N ALA A 95 2.05 9.51 14.21
CA ALA A 95 1.19 10.66 14.41
C ALA A 95 -0.15 10.41 13.71
N GLY A 96 -1.23 10.41 14.47
CA GLY A 96 -2.60 10.32 14.00
C GLY A 96 -3.31 11.67 14.08
N PHE A 97 -4.22 11.89 13.12
CA PHE A 97 -4.96 13.12 12.99
C PHE A 97 -6.42 12.83 12.64
N THR A 98 -7.34 13.58 13.25
CA THR A 98 -8.76 13.57 12.84
C THR A 98 -9.02 14.48 11.64
N ASP A 99 -8.11 15.42 11.36
CA ASP A 99 -8.13 16.28 10.18
C ASP A 99 -6.93 15.98 9.25
N ARG A 100 -7.24 15.56 8.02
CA ARG A 100 -6.22 15.32 6.99
C ARG A 100 -5.40 16.55 6.67
N ALA A 101 -6.00 17.75 6.69
CA ALA A 101 -5.28 18.97 6.39
C ALA A 101 -4.19 19.25 7.44
N ALA A 102 -4.48 18.94 8.72
CA ALA A 102 -3.51 19.00 9.81
C ALA A 102 -2.39 17.96 9.60
N MET A 103 -2.71 16.70 9.26
CA MET A 103 -1.71 15.68 8.92
C MET A 103 -0.77 16.16 7.80
N LEU A 104 -1.32 16.68 6.70
CA LEU A 104 -0.52 17.16 5.57
C LEU A 104 0.35 18.37 5.95
N ALA A 105 -0.15 19.26 6.81
CA ALA A 105 0.63 20.38 7.31
C ALA A 105 1.82 19.90 8.15
N GLU A 106 1.63 18.91 9.02
CA GLU A 106 2.69 18.35 9.85
C GLU A 106 3.72 17.57 9.03
N ALA A 107 3.25 16.73 8.10
CA ALA A 107 4.12 15.98 7.19
C ALA A 107 5.05 16.89 6.37
N ARG A 108 4.53 18.05 5.94
CA ARG A 108 5.32 19.07 5.24
C ARG A 108 6.32 19.76 6.15
N ARG A 109 5.93 20.10 7.39
CA ARG A 109 6.85 20.70 8.37
C ARG A 109 8.03 19.77 8.65
N ALA A 110 7.75 18.50 8.93
CA ALA A 110 8.78 17.49 9.19
C ALA A 110 9.72 17.23 7.98
N THR A 111 9.32 17.61 6.76
CA THR A 111 10.19 17.59 5.58
C THR A 111 11.07 18.83 5.50
N ALA A 112 10.54 20.00 5.87
CA ALA A 112 11.27 21.27 5.86
C ALA A 112 12.40 21.30 6.89
N ASP A 113 12.22 20.64 8.04
CA ASP A 113 13.23 20.56 9.10
C ASP A 113 14.40 19.63 8.74
N GLY A 114 14.26 18.84 7.65
CA GLY A 114 15.26 17.92 7.12
C GLY A 114 15.43 16.64 7.97
N PRO A 115 15.90 15.52 7.39
CA PRO A 115 16.28 14.37 8.20
C PRO A 115 17.48 14.76 9.09
N PRO A 116 17.61 14.17 10.29
CA PRO A 116 18.81 14.32 11.11
C PRO A 116 20.06 14.05 10.27
N ARG A 117 21.05 14.96 10.31
CA ARG A 117 22.30 14.81 9.58
C ARG A 117 23.12 13.66 10.19
N GLU A 118 23.01 12.46 9.63
CA GLU A 118 23.93 11.37 9.98
C GLU A 118 25.29 11.57 9.31
N GLY A 119 26.35 11.35 10.09
CA GLY A 119 27.73 11.38 9.62
C GLY A 119 28.07 10.21 8.67
N PRO A 120 29.22 10.27 7.98
CA PRO A 120 29.56 9.40 6.86
C PRO A 120 29.74 7.90 7.16
N ASP A 121 29.75 7.46 8.42
CA ASP A 121 30.11 6.07 8.81
C ASP A 121 28.93 5.13 9.10
N GLY A 122 27.66 5.58 9.06
CA GLY A 122 26.48 4.74 9.36
C GLY A 122 25.97 3.86 8.22
N ALA A 123 26.67 3.80 7.08
CA ALA A 123 26.07 3.42 5.79
C ALA A 123 25.84 1.91 5.54
N ARG A 124 25.99 1.01 6.51
CA ARG A 124 25.90 -0.44 6.27
C ARG A 124 25.36 -1.20 7.48
N GLY A 125 24.03 -1.28 7.63
CA GLY A 125 23.44 -2.34 8.46
C GLY A 125 22.05 -2.11 9.03
N SER A 126 21.51 -0.90 8.97
CA SER A 126 20.29 -0.55 9.69
C SER A 126 19.21 -0.05 8.75
N PHE A 127 17.97 -0.36 9.09
CA PHE A 127 16.74 0.24 8.56
C PHE A 127 16.64 1.77 8.85
N GLU A 128 17.77 2.45 9.14
CA GLU A 128 17.86 3.81 9.69
C GLU A 128 17.65 4.93 8.66
N ARG A 129 17.89 4.68 7.36
CA ARG A 129 17.56 5.68 6.32
C ARG A 129 16.11 5.58 5.90
N VAL A 130 15.20 5.79 6.85
CA VAL A 130 13.76 5.83 6.58
C VAL A 130 13.44 6.93 5.57
N CYS A 131 14.19 8.05 5.53
CA CYS A 131 13.97 9.16 4.60
C CYS A 131 15.26 9.73 3.97
N THR A 132 15.17 10.25 2.75
CA THR A 132 16.22 11.01 2.06
C THR A 132 15.99 12.52 2.11
N SER A 133 17.08 13.30 2.06
CA SER A 133 17.02 14.77 1.95
C SER A 133 16.75 15.27 0.53
N ASN A 134 16.88 14.43 -0.50
CA ASN A 134 16.60 14.78 -1.88
C ASN A 134 15.59 13.80 -2.54
N PRO A 135 14.29 13.93 -2.23
CA PRO A 135 13.25 13.09 -2.82
C PRO A 135 13.23 13.14 -4.36
N ASP A 136 13.66 14.25 -4.95
CA ASP A 136 13.64 14.44 -6.41
C ASP A 136 14.60 13.52 -7.19
N SER A 137 15.54 12.91 -6.49
CA SER A 137 16.46 11.92 -7.06
C SER A 137 15.91 10.48 -7.03
N LEU A 138 14.75 10.26 -6.43
CA LEU A 138 14.13 8.94 -6.29
C LEU A 138 13.28 8.57 -7.51
N PRO A 139 12.92 7.28 -7.66
CA PRO A 139 11.97 6.85 -8.67
C PRO A 139 10.58 7.50 -8.53
N ASP A 140 9.95 7.77 -9.67
CA ASP A 140 8.57 8.26 -9.77
C ASP A 140 7.53 7.17 -9.46
N ARG A 141 7.98 5.90 -9.42
CA ARG A 141 7.15 4.72 -9.14
C ARG A 141 7.43 4.22 -7.73
N VAL A 142 6.38 4.02 -6.95
CA VAL A 142 6.44 3.28 -5.68
C VAL A 142 6.18 1.81 -5.92
N CYS A 143 6.87 0.93 -5.19
CA CYS A 143 6.58 -0.50 -5.15
C CYS A 143 6.10 -0.89 -3.75
N PHE A 144 5.06 -1.72 -3.71
CA PHE A 144 4.44 -2.30 -2.53
C PHE A 144 4.77 -3.79 -2.48
N PHE A 145 5.04 -4.28 -1.28
CA PHE A 145 5.57 -5.61 -1.04
C PHE A 145 4.69 -6.37 -0.06
N GLU A 146 4.52 -7.66 -0.31
CA GLU A 146 3.79 -8.58 0.58
C GLU A 146 4.45 -8.68 1.96
N ASP A 147 5.78 -8.75 2.00
CA ASP A 147 6.51 -8.94 3.25
C ASP A 147 7.19 -7.64 3.70
N ALA A 148 7.55 -7.59 4.98
CA ALA A 148 8.44 -6.56 5.51
C ALA A 148 9.85 -6.67 4.89
N GLY A 149 10.54 -5.54 4.83
CA GLY A 149 11.89 -5.42 4.30
C GLY A 149 11.95 -5.45 2.77
N GLU A 150 10.89 -5.02 2.09
CA GLU A 150 10.78 -4.99 0.63
C GLU A 150 10.94 -6.40 -0.01
N GLN A 151 10.25 -7.39 0.57
CA GLN A 151 10.33 -8.82 0.20
C GLN A 151 8.99 -9.38 -0.28
N GLY A 152 9.01 -10.60 -0.81
CA GLY A 152 7.82 -11.31 -1.29
C GLY A 152 7.35 -10.84 -2.66
N ASP A 153 6.05 -11.03 -2.93
CA ASP A 153 5.42 -10.52 -4.15
C ASP A 153 5.48 -8.99 -4.19
N VAL A 154 5.54 -8.42 -5.40
CA VAL A 154 5.67 -6.96 -5.61
C VAL A 154 4.63 -6.42 -6.58
N LYS A 155 4.03 -5.27 -6.23
CA LYS A 155 3.17 -4.48 -7.13
C LYS A 155 3.68 -3.05 -7.14
N CYS A 156 3.92 -2.49 -8.33
CA CYS A 156 4.38 -1.11 -8.45
C CYS A 156 3.32 -0.21 -9.08
N LEU A 157 3.32 1.07 -8.69
CA LEU A 157 2.33 2.07 -9.06
C LEU A 157 3.01 3.38 -9.48
N GLY A 158 2.74 3.81 -10.71
CA GLY A 158 3.29 5.05 -11.27
C GLY A 158 2.69 6.30 -10.65
N ALA A 159 3.31 7.45 -10.92
CA ALA A 159 2.85 8.77 -10.49
C ALA A 159 1.43 9.06 -10.99
N GLY A 160 0.61 9.67 -10.13
CA GLY A 160 -0.75 10.12 -10.47
C GLY A 160 -1.77 8.99 -10.63
N LEU A 161 -1.42 7.79 -10.17
CA LEU A 161 -2.23 6.59 -10.33
C LEU A 161 -2.61 6.01 -8.96
N GLY A 162 -3.70 5.24 -8.94
CA GLY A 162 -4.14 4.51 -7.77
C GLY A 162 -4.99 3.29 -8.08
N TYR A 163 -5.01 2.34 -7.14
CA TYR A 163 -5.96 1.23 -7.15
C TYR A 163 -7.05 1.51 -6.10
N PRO A 164 -8.31 1.74 -6.51
CA PRO A 164 -9.40 1.95 -5.56
C PRO A 164 -9.88 0.65 -4.90
N ASN A 165 -9.50 -0.52 -5.43
CA ASN A 165 -9.93 -1.79 -4.87
C ASN A 165 -8.89 -2.88 -5.14
N LEU A 166 -8.08 -3.18 -4.12
CA LEU A 166 -7.03 -4.19 -4.19
C LEU A 166 -7.55 -5.62 -4.22
N SER A 167 -8.80 -5.87 -3.82
CA SER A 167 -9.39 -7.23 -3.88
C SER A 167 -9.61 -7.71 -5.31
N ARG A 168 -9.51 -6.79 -6.29
CA ARG A 168 -9.60 -7.07 -7.72
C ARG A 168 -8.23 -7.16 -8.40
N VAL A 169 -7.16 -6.83 -7.70
CA VAL A 169 -5.79 -6.86 -8.23
C VAL A 169 -5.19 -8.20 -7.87
N HIS A 170 -4.94 -9.05 -8.85
CA HIS A 170 -4.48 -10.41 -8.62
C HIS A 170 -3.04 -10.44 -8.12
N ARG A 171 -2.73 -11.53 -7.42
CA ARG A 171 -1.42 -11.77 -6.81
C ARG A 171 -1.05 -13.25 -6.93
N GLY A 172 0.26 -13.51 -6.93
CA GLY A 172 0.84 -14.84 -7.06
C GLY A 172 0.77 -15.40 -8.48
N PHE A 173 1.61 -16.42 -8.73
CA PHE A 173 1.78 -17.02 -10.05
C PHE A 173 0.49 -17.58 -10.68
N LEU A 174 -0.43 -18.07 -9.86
CA LEU A 174 -1.72 -18.63 -10.32
C LEU A 174 -2.87 -17.61 -10.30
N SER A 175 -2.62 -16.36 -9.90
CA SER A 175 -3.65 -15.31 -9.78
C SER A 175 -4.86 -15.71 -8.92
N THR A 176 -4.66 -16.62 -7.95
CA THR A 176 -5.70 -17.10 -7.03
C THR A 176 -5.81 -16.24 -5.77
N GLN A 177 -4.85 -15.36 -5.55
CA GLN A 177 -4.80 -14.41 -4.44
C GLN A 177 -4.98 -12.98 -4.98
N ASN A 178 -5.13 -12.02 -4.08
CA ASN A 178 -5.21 -10.61 -4.44
C ASN A 178 -4.37 -9.76 -3.47
N TRP A 179 -4.29 -8.46 -3.74
CA TRP A 179 -3.48 -7.51 -2.98
C TRP A 179 -4.19 -6.88 -1.77
N ASN A 180 -5.46 -7.20 -1.53
CA ASN A 180 -6.20 -6.65 -0.40
C ASN A 180 -5.69 -7.25 0.91
N ASP A 181 -5.35 -6.38 1.88
CA ASP A 181 -4.85 -6.80 3.18
C ASP A 181 -3.56 -7.64 3.10
N VAL A 182 -2.63 -7.26 2.21
CA VAL A 182 -1.35 -8.00 2.00
C VAL A 182 -0.11 -7.10 2.11
N ILE A 183 -0.25 -5.78 1.97
CA ILE A 183 0.92 -4.90 1.87
C ILE A 183 1.56 -4.73 3.26
N SER A 184 2.82 -5.13 3.40
CA SER A 184 3.60 -4.99 4.64
C SER A 184 4.83 -4.08 4.53
N SER A 185 5.24 -3.70 3.33
CA SER A 185 6.25 -2.64 3.15
C SER A 185 6.12 -1.91 1.80
N LEU A 186 6.78 -0.75 1.70
CA LEU A 186 6.81 0.06 0.48
C LEU A 186 8.18 0.70 0.26
N SER A 187 8.62 0.77 -1.01
CA SER A 187 9.90 1.36 -1.39
C SER A 187 9.90 2.88 -1.28
N TRP A 188 11.09 3.49 -1.29
CA TRP A 188 11.22 4.92 -1.54
C TRP A 188 10.48 5.36 -2.81
N CYS A 189 9.90 6.57 -2.74
CA CYS A 189 9.31 7.24 -3.89
C CYS A 189 9.56 8.75 -3.83
N ARG A 190 9.66 9.37 -5.01
CA ARG A 190 9.73 10.83 -5.15
C ARG A 190 8.45 11.56 -4.72
N PHE A 191 7.33 10.85 -4.70
CA PHE A 191 6.02 11.39 -4.42
C PHE A 191 5.46 10.87 -3.11
N ASP A 192 4.47 11.60 -2.58
CA ASP A 192 3.71 11.15 -1.42
C ASP A 192 2.83 9.96 -1.83
N VAL A 193 2.65 9.01 -0.91
CA VAL A 193 1.91 7.77 -1.16
C VAL A 193 0.93 7.56 0.00
N SER A 194 -0.30 7.17 -0.33
CA SER A 194 -1.30 6.79 0.68
C SER A 194 -1.75 5.35 0.52
N LEU A 195 -1.90 4.68 1.66
CA LEU A 195 -2.55 3.38 1.79
C LEU A 195 -3.81 3.58 2.63
N PHE A 196 -4.91 2.96 2.21
CA PHE A 196 -6.22 3.13 2.83
C PHE A 196 -6.77 1.78 3.26
N ASP A 197 -7.38 1.71 4.43
CA ASP A 197 -7.93 0.46 4.97
C ASP A 197 -9.33 0.10 4.43
N ALA A 198 -9.90 0.95 3.58
CA ALA A 198 -11.12 0.69 2.83
C ALA A 198 -10.96 0.97 1.32
N PHE A 199 -11.99 0.58 0.55
CA PHE A 199 -12.03 0.79 -0.90
C PHE A 199 -12.28 2.25 -1.29
N ASP A 200 -12.02 2.57 -2.56
CA ASP A 200 -12.21 3.87 -3.20
C ASP A 200 -11.49 5.03 -2.49
N TRP A 201 -10.32 4.74 -1.91
CA TRP A 201 -9.46 5.67 -1.17
C TRP A 201 -10.18 6.27 0.06
N GLN A 202 -10.76 5.41 0.89
CA GLN A 202 -11.53 5.78 2.08
C GLN A 202 -11.03 5.06 3.34
N GLY A 203 -11.60 5.42 4.49
CA GLY A 203 -11.26 4.82 5.77
C GLY A 203 -10.02 5.48 6.38
N ASN A 204 -9.35 4.76 7.28
CA ASN A 204 -8.09 5.22 7.82
C ASN A 204 -7.06 5.35 6.68
N GLU A 205 -6.17 6.33 6.80
CA GLU A 205 -5.09 6.57 5.85
C GLU A 205 -3.74 6.38 6.54
N PHE A 206 -2.85 5.59 5.94
CA PHE A 206 -1.42 5.68 6.22
C PHE A 206 -0.75 6.47 5.10
N PHE A 207 -0.20 7.62 5.46
CA PHE A 207 0.45 8.56 4.58
C PHE A 207 1.97 8.39 4.68
N ALA A 208 2.55 7.78 3.65
CA ALA A 208 3.99 7.71 3.47
C ALA A 208 4.48 8.96 2.74
N ARG A 209 5.28 9.76 3.45
CA ARG A 209 5.85 11.00 2.93
C ARG A 209 6.81 10.71 1.78
N LYS A 210 6.82 11.57 0.77
CA LYS A 210 7.83 11.54 -0.28
C LYS A 210 9.24 11.53 0.30
N GLY A 211 10.14 10.84 -0.35
CA GLY A 211 11.50 10.69 0.15
C GLY A 211 11.65 9.62 1.22
N CYS A 212 10.56 9.06 1.75
CA CYS A 212 10.61 8.04 2.79
C CYS A 212 10.27 6.64 2.25
N THR A 213 10.95 5.63 2.76
CA THR A 213 10.58 4.21 2.63
C THR A 213 9.83 3.81 3.90
N THR A 214 9.02 2.77 3.84
CA THR A 214 8.45 2.16 5.04
C THR A 214 8.73 0.66 4.97
N PRO A 215 9.87 0.22 5.51
CA PRO A 215 10.31 -1.16 5.37
C PRO A 215 9.50 -2.12 6.24
N ASP A 216 8.74 -1.63 7.21
CA ASP A 216 7.86 -2.48 8.03
C ASP A 216 6.63 -1.69 8.48
N LEU A 217 5.50 -1.95 7.82
CA LEU A 217 4.20 -1.36 8.17
C LEU A 217 3.62 -1.97 9.46
N ASN A 218 4.07 -3.16 9.88
CA ASN A 218 3.58 -3.81 11.10
C ASN A 218 3.95 -3.01 12.36
N ARG A 219 5.12 -2.34 12.38
CA ARG A 219 5.50 -1.43 13.48
C ARG A 219 4.45 -0.34 13.73
N PHE A 220 3.71 0.06 12.69
CA PHE A 220 2.68 1.09 12.76
C PHE A 220 1.25 0.52 12.83
N GLY A 221 1.09 -0.79 13.05
CA GLY A 221 -0.22 -1.43 13.03
C GLY A 221 -0.89 -1.42 11.65
N TRP A 222 -0.10 -1.27 10.58
CA TRP A 222 -0.60 -1.07 9.21
C TRP A 222 -0.26 -2.19 8.24
N GLY A 223 0.54 -3.18 8.65
CA GLY A 223 0.76 -4.37 7.82
C GLY A 223 -0.56 -5.08 7.52
N ASP A 224 -0.67 -5.63 6.31
CA ASP A 224 -1.81 -6.44 5.87
C ASP A 224 -3.17 -5.73 6.02
N ARG A 225 -3.19 -4.43 5.71
CA ARG A 225 -4.36 -3.58 5.98
C ARG A 225 -4.89 -2.79 4.81
N ALA A 226 -4.08 -2.61 3.79
CA ALA A 226 -4.43 -1.78 2.66
C ALA A 226 -5.48 -2.47 1.77
N ALA A 227 -6.58 -1.76 1.52
CA ALA A 227 -7.64 -2.12 0.59
C ALA A 227 -7.65 -1.23 -0.66
N SER A 228 -7.06 -0.03 -0.57
CA SER A 228 -6.78 0.83 -1.73
C SER A 228 -5.50 1.65 -1.53
N ILE A 229 -4.89 2.09 -2.64
CA ILE A 229 -3.57 2.77 -2.65
C ILE A 229 -3.52 3.88 -3.69
N ALA A 230 -2.74 4.92 -3.42
CA ALA A 230 -2.56 6.08 -4.29
C ALA A 230 -1.11 6.58 -4.28
N ASN A 231 -0.55 6.88 -5.46
CA ASN A 231 0.70 7.61 -5.64
C ASN A 231 0.35 9.02 -6.15
N TRP A 232 0.57 10.03 -5.31
CA TRP A 232 0.09 11.40 -5.53
C TRP A 232 0.96 12.25 -6.45
N GLY A 233 1.87 11.64 -7.23
CA GLY A 233 2.69 12.38 -8.19
C GLY A 233 1.85 13.10 -9.25
N ASN A 234 2.24 14.34 -9.57
CA ASN A 234 1.74 15.09 -10.72
C ASN A 234 2.90 15.58 -11.59
#